data_AF-A0A3E4WSB2-F1
#
_entry.id   AF-A0A3E4WSB2-F1
#
_cell.length_a   1.000
_cell.length_b   1.000
_cell.length_c   1.000
_cell.angle_alpha   90.00
_cell.angle_beta   90.00
_cell.angle_gamma   90.00
#
_symmetry.space_group_name_H-M   'P 1'
#
loop_
_entity.id
_entity.type
_entity.pdbx_description
1 polymer ?
#
loop_
_entity_poly.entity_id
_entity_poly.type
_entity_poly.pdbx_seq_one_letter_code
_entity_poly.pdbx_strand_id
1 'polypeptide(L)'
;MIDIKDKKDCCGCNACGDICNQGAISFKTDEEGFWYPVVDTVLCTDCHLCERVCPILNLEKAKKHGQQYPKVYGGFHKNVTIRFDSTSGGVFSALANHIYKQNGYVSGAVFNDDWSVSNYISNNKRDLPRLRSSKYVQSNAEGLYRKIKKLLVAGEKVLACGSPCQMAALRTYLVRDYENLIIVDFLCRATNSPKAYRKYLDYLEETHGGKIIYIKAKNKDHGWRSLARKVVFDNGKVYYGEGHEDHYRRGYHGNYFERPSCYDCKFKGIPRISDITMGDFWGIDKIDPSLDHNLGTSMILANTDKGIKFVETIRSKMELKEFTLDDVLLGNRGPVMGNCCTEPKNLNRVAMFREMDTLRFDELAAKYFPEEKHGVGKKTLLKKSIKYLLKSMIHPCHFIRNLLWKLDSHVSGKINVYAHCAIDLHKGAKIKINNGILNIGVKKNRKSKVETRLFMDTNARLNIKGSRSFMYNSDIQVFKDAELSLGSGNCNSGLQIVCAEKISIGKETYIGRDVWIRDNNGGHTIVQAGYTNSAPVIIGDFCWIGSNVVIMKGVTIGEGSVIAANSVVTSNIPPHSLASGNPAQVISENITWVH
;
A
#
# COMPACT_ATOMS: atom_id res chain seq x y z
N MET A 1 36.04 -22.70 -10.81
CA MET A 1 34.93 -22.72 -9.82
C MET A 1 34.41 -21.30 -9.54
N ILE A 2 33.16 -21.15 -9.08
CA ILE A 2 32.60 -19.81 -8.78
C ILE A 2 33.31 -19.19 -7.57
N ASP A 3 33.79 -17.96 -7.72
CA ASP A 3 34.47 -17.22 -6.66
C ASP A 3 33.95 -15.77 -6.67
N ILE A 4 33.40 -15.32 -5.54
CA ILE A 4 32.80 -13.99 -5.42
C ILE A 4 33.76 -13.09 -4.67
N LYS A 5 34.53 -12.31 -5.42
CA LYS A 5 35.49 -11.33 -4.87
C LYS A 5 34.85 -10.02 -4.45
N ASP A 6 33.79 -9.61 -5.15
CA ASP A 6 33.02 -8.41 -4.86
C ASP A 6 31.54 -8.77 -4.71
N LYS A 7 30.92 -8.31 -3.61
CA LYS A 7 29.51 -8.54 -3.30
C LYS A 7 28.56 -8.05 -4.41
N LYS A 8 28.99 -7.09 -5.24
CA LYS A 8 28.19 -6.58 -6.38
C LYS A 8 28.06 -7.61 -7.52
N ASP A 9 29.00 -8.57 -7.60
CA ASP A 9 29.07 -9.58 -8.66
C ASP A 9 28.22 -10.82 -8.34
N CYS A 10 27.41 -10.78 -7.28
CA CYS A 10 26.47 -11.84 -6.93
C CYS A 10 25.05 -11.32 -6.65
N CYS A 11 24.12 -11.70 -7.52
CA CYS A 11 22.70 -11.37 -7.37
C CYS A 11 21.93 -12.27 -6.39
N GLY A 12 22.59 -13.25 -5.77
CA GLY A 12 22.01 -14.11 -4.73
C GLY A 12 20.90 -15.05 -5.24
N CYS A 13 21.00 -15.53 -6.48
CA CYS A 13 19.95 -16.35 -7.12
C CYS A 13 19.96 -17.83 -6.76
N ASN A 14 20.96 -18.36 -6.05
CA ASN A 14 21.13 -19.79 -5.68
C ASN A 14 21.39 -20.80 -6.82
N ALA A 15 21.43 -20.39 -8.10
CA ALA A 15 21.60 -21.33 -9.23
C ALA A 15 22.92 -22.13 -9.21
N CYS A 16 24.01 -21.55 -8.70
CA CYS A 16 25.30 -22.24 -8.59
C CYS A 16 25.24 -23.45 -7.63
N GLY A 17 24.50 -23.33 -6.52
CA GLY A 17 24.27 -24.45 -5.61
C GLY A 17 23.38 -25.52 -6.25
N ASP A 18 22.36 -25.09 -6.99
CA ASP A 18 21.40 -26.00 -7.62
C ASP A 18 21.95 -26.87 -8.76
N ILE A 19 23.05 -26.44 -9.38
CA ILE A 19 23.76 -27.23 -10.41
C ILE A 19 24.89 -28.07 -9.82
N CYS A 20 25.27 -27.85 -8.55
CA CYS A 20 26.38 -28.54 -7.93
C CYS A 20 25.98 -29.96 -7.50
N ASN A 21 26.36 -30.96 -8.27
CA ASN A 21 26.06 -32.36 -7.96
C ASN A 21 26.85 -32.92 -6.77
N GLN A 22 27.98 -32.28 -6.42
CA GLN A 22 28.84 -32.70 -5.31
C GLN A 22 28.41 -32.12 -3.95
N GLY A 23 27.42 -31.21 -3.94
CA GLY A 23 27.08 -30.47 -2.72
C GLY A 23 28.19 -29.54 -2.22
N ALA A 24 29.18 -29.24 -3.07
CA ALA A 24 30.37 -28.46 -2.72
C ALA A 24 30.10 -26.94 -2.56
N ILE A 25 28.87 -26.46 -2.72
CA ILE A 25 28.54 -25.04 -2.62
C ILE A 25 27.48 -24.85 -1.54
N SER A 26 27.85 -24.10 -0.50
CA SER A 26 26.95 -23.64 0.56
C SER A 26 26.70 -22.13 0.43
N PHE A 27 25.69 -21.61 1.13
CA PHE A 27 25.39 -20.17 1.13
C PHE A 27 25.58 -19.59 2.53
N LYS A 28 26.62 -18.77 2.71
CA LYS A 28 26.87 -18.10 3.99
C LYS A 28 26.32 -16.68 3.97
N THR A 29 25.66 -16.31 5.06
CA THR A 29 25.08 -14.98 5.27
C THR A 29 26.15 -14.02 5.77
N ASP A 30 26.16 -12.82 5.21
CA ASP A 30 27.06 -11.74 5.59
C ASP A 30 26.49 -10.85 6.71
N GLU A 31 27.22 -9.81 7.08
CA GLU A 31 26.86 -8.84 8.13
C GLU A 31 25.62 -8.01 7.82
N GLU A 32 25.18 -7.96 6.55
CA GLU A 32 23.98 -7.28 6.08
C GLU A 32 22.79 -8.25 5.94
N GLY A 33 22.97 -9.54 6.25
CA GLY A 33 21.94 -10.57 6.12
C GLY A 33 21.81 -11.13 4.71
N PHE A 34 22.68 -10.77 3.77
CA PHE A 34 22.70 -11.31 2.42
C PHE A 34 23.56 -12.57 2.35
N TRP A 35 23.08 -13.60 1.65
CA TRP A 35 23.89 -14.79 1.41
C TRP A 35 24.71 -14.72 0.12
N TYR A 36 25.87 -15.39 0.16
CA TYR A 36 26.82 -15.56 -0.94
C TYR A 36 27.30 -17.01 -1.01
N PRO A 37 27.57 -17.54 -2.22
CA PRO A 37 28.08 -18.91 -2.37
C PRO A 37 29.50 -19.02 -1.81
N VAL A 38 29.74 -20.10 -1.08
CA VAL A 38 31.06 -20.50 -0.58
C VAL A 38 31.33 -21.91 -1.07
N VAL A 39 32.45 -22.08 -1.78
CA VAL A 39 32.86 -23.36 -2.35
C VAL A 39 33.74 -24.10 -1.36
N ASP A 40 33.38 -25.35 -1.08
CA ASP A 40 34.25 -26.32 -0.41
C ASP A 40 35.21 -26.90 -1.44
N THR A 41 36.50 -26.59 -1.30
CA THR A 41 37.54 -27.01 -2.24
C THR A 41 37.87 -28.50 -2.16
N VAL A 42 37.50 -29.18 -1.06
CA VAL A 42 37.71 -30.63 -0.91
C VAL A 42 36.64 -31.40 -1.68
N LEU A 43 35.38 -30.93 -1.64
CA LEU A 43 34.28 -31.55 -2.37
C LEU A 43 34.21 -31.12 -3.85
N CYS A 44 34.77 -29.97 -4.19
CA CYS A 44 34.70 -29.41 -5.54
C CYS A 44 35.61 -30.16 -6.52
N THR A 45 35.03 -30.66 -7.62
CA THR A 45 35.77 -31.34 -8.70
C THR A 45 36.17 -30.39 -9.84
N ASP A 46 36.12 -29.08 -9.62
CA ASP A 46 36.38 -28.00 -10.60
C ASP A 46 35.71 -28.20 -11.98
N CYS A 47 34.47 -28.66 -12.02
CA CYS A 47 33.74 -28.93 -13.27
C CYS A 47 33.19 -27.67 -14.00
N HIS A 48 33.43 -26.48 -13.43
CA HIS A 48 32.97 -25.16 -13.92
C HIS A 48 31.45 -25.03 -14.19
N LEU A 49 30.61 -25.94 -13.68
CA LEU A 49 29.15 -25.88 -13.87
C LEU A 49 28.52 -24.64 -13.21
N CYS A 50 28.99 -24.27 -12.02
CA CYS A 50 28.51 -23.11 -11.26
C CYS A 50 28.72 -21.79 -12.00
N GLU A 51 29.83 -21.65 -12.74
CA GLU A 51 30.13 -20.48 -13.55
C GLU A 51 29.25 -20.45 -14.81
N ARG A 52 29.03 -21.60 -15.45
CA ARG A 52 28.16 -21.73 -16.65
C ARG A 52 26.70 -21.37 -16.39
N VAL A 53 26.19 -21.62 -15.19
CA VAL A 53 24.81 -21.25 -14.83
C VAL A 53 24.69 -19.85 -14.22
N CYS A 54 25.79 -19.21 -13.86
CA CYS A 54 25.77 -17.88 -13.25
C CYS A 54 25.23 -16.85 -14.25
N PRO A 55 24.10 -16.18 -13.96
CA PRO A 55 23.51 -15.24 -14.93
C PRO A 55 24.31 -13.95 -15.09
N ILE A 56 25.20 -13.61 -14.14
CA ILE A 56 26.08 -12.44 -14.24
C ILE A 56 27.23 -12.73 -15.22
N LEU A 57 27.85 -13.91 -15.11
CA LEU A 57 28.93 -14.32 -16.03
C LEU A 57 28.42 -14.64 -17.45
N ASN A 58 27.12 -14.93 -17.60
CA ASN A 58 26.51 -15.33 -18.87
C ASN A 58 25.40 -14.34 -19.31
N LEU A 59 25.63 -13.04 -19.12
CA LEU A 59 24.62 -12.01 -19.33
C LEU A 59 24.08 -11.95 -20.75
N GLU A 60 24.96 -12.03 -21.76
CA GLU A 60 24.57 -12.01 -23.17
C GLU A 60 23.63 -13.17 -23.52
N LYS A 61 23.94 -14.37 -23.01
CA LYS A 61 23.08 -15.53 -23.17
C LYS A 61 21.72 -15.33 -22.52
N ALA A 62 21.68 -14.73 -21.32
CA ALA A 62 20.43 -14.44 -20.63
C ALA A 62 19.56 -13.40 -21.38
N LYS A 63 20.17 -12.39 -22.00
CA LYS A 63 19.46 -11.30 -22.70
C LYS A 63 18.98 -11.64 -24.11
N LYS A 64 19.56 -12.64 -24.76
CA LYS A 64 19.28 -13.00 -26.17
C LYS A 64 17.81 -13.28 -26.51
N HIS A 65 16.97 -13.61 -25.53
CA HIS A 65 15.61 -14.10 -25.77
C HIS A 65 14.52 -13.02 -25.89
N GLY A 66 14.78 -11.78 -25.45
CA GLY A 66 13.75 -10.73 -25.43
C GLY A 66 13.71 -9.90 -26.71
N GLN A 67 12.52 -9.44 -27.08
CA GLN A 67 12.32 -8.44 -28.12
C GLN A 67 12.79 -7.06 -27.64
N GLN A 68 13.35 -6.28 -28.57
CA GLN A 68 13.76 -4.88 -28.32
C GLN A 68 12.55 -3.96 -28.07
N TYR A 69 11.39 -4.31 -28.61
CA TYR A 69 10.15 -3.55 -28.47
C TYR A 69 9.02 -4.50 -28.07
N PRO A 70 8.83 -4.76 -26.76
CA PRO A 70 7.80 -5.67 -26.30
C PRO A 70 6.40 -5.11 -26.61
N LYS A 71 5.42 -5.99 -26.83
CA LYS A 71 4.02 -5.58 -26.92
C LYS A 71 3.53 -5.18 -25.53
N VAL A 72 2.91 -4.00 -25.41
CA VAL A 72 2.55 -3.41 -24.13
C VAL A 72 1.05 -3.46 -23.91
N TYR A 73 0.66 -3.93 -22.73
CA TYR A 73 -0.72 -3.92 -22.26
C TYR A 73 -0.82 -3.23 -20.91
N GLY A 74 -1.97 -2.64 -20.62
CA GLY A 74 -2.31 -2.05 -19.34
C GLY A 74 -3.70 -2.47 -18.90
N GLY A 75 -3.87 -2.79 -17.63
CA GLY A 75 -5.17 -3.25 -17.15
C GLY A 75 -5.21 -3.92 -15.78
N PHE A 76 -6.38 -4.48 -15.47
CA PHE A 76 -6.65 -5.11 -14.18
C PHE A 76 -7.64 -6.27 -14.30
N HIS A 77 -7.65 -7.13 -13.28
CA HIS A 77 -8.50 -8.31 -13.21
C HIS A 77 -9.96 -7.92 -12.98
N LYS A 78 -10.89 -8.54 -13.72
CA LYS A 78 -12.34 -8.22 -13.65
C LYS A 78 -12.98 -8.62 -12.33
N ASN A 79 -12.50 -9.69 -11.70
CA ASN A 79 -12.87 -10.02 -10.32
C ASN A 79 -12.17 -9.07 -9.34
N VAL A 80 -12.97 -8.24 -8.67
CA VAL A 80 -12.50 -7.20 -7.74
C VAL A 80 -11.76 -7.79 -6.53
N THR A 81 -12.18 -8.94 -6.00
CA THR A 81 -11.52 -9.59 -4.85
C THR A 81 -10.09 -10.01 -5.20
N ILE A 82 -9.89 -10.59 -6.39
CA ILE A 82 -8.55 -10.93 -6.89
C ILE A 82 -7.71 -9.67 -7.09
N ARG A 83 -8.31 -8.61 -7.66
CA ARG A 83 -7.63 -7.32 -7.83
C ARG A 83 -7.23 -6.76 -6.48
N PHE A 84 -8.16 -6.66 -5.53
CA PHE A 84 -7.96 -6.12 -4.17
C PHE A 84 -6.87 -6.89 -3.41
N ASP A 85 -6.89 -8.22 -3.52
CA ASP A 85 -5.90 -9.06 -2.85
C ASP A 85 -4.51 -9.03 -3.53
N SER A 86 -4.42 -8.63 -4.80
CA SER A 86 -3.16 -8.50 -5.53
C SER A 86 -2.44 -7.18 -5.22
N THR A 87 -1.11 -7.12 -5.37
CA THR A 87 -0.32 -5.87 -5.21
C THR A 87 -0.83 -4.73 -6.10
N SER A 88 -1.31 -5.08 -7.30
CA SER A 88 -1.59 -4.14 -8.39
C SER A 88 -2.87 -4.57 -9.12
N GLY A 89 -2.90 -4.58 -10.45
CA GLY A 89 -4.04 -5.01 -11.27
C GLY A 89 -4.38 -6.51 -11.22
N GLY A 90 -3.52 -7.38 -10.68
CA GLY A 90 -3.83 -8.81 -10.53
C GLY A 90 -3.43 -9.72 -11.69
N VAL A 91 -2.47 -9.28 -12.52
CA VAL A 91 -1.93 -10.02 -13.68
C VAL A 91 -1.38 -11.39 -13.28
N PHE A 92 -0.53 -11.48 -12.25
CA PHE A 92 0.02 -12.76 -11.78
C PHE A 92 -1.08 -13.79 -11.49
N SER A 93 -2.14 -13.37 -10.78
CA SER A 93 -3.27 -14.22 -10.46
C SER A 93 -4.01 -14.71 -11.71
N ALA A 94 -4.13 -13.87 -12.75
CA ALA A 94 -4.73 -14.27 -14.02
C ALA A 94 -3.89 -15.35 -14.72
N LEU A 95 -2.58 -15.13 -14.83
CA LEU A 95 -1.63 -16.05 -15.46
C LEU A 95 -1.56 -17.39 -14.71
N ALA A 96 -1.42 -17.35 -13.38
CA ALA A 96 -1.36 -18.53 -12.54
C ALA A 96 -2.65 -19.37 -12.63
N ASN A 97 -3.82 -18.73 -12.57
CA ASN A 97 -5.10 -19.44 -12.71
C ASN A 97 -5.26 -20.12 -14.08
N HIS A 98 -4.68 -19.56 -15.15
CA HIS A 98 -4.69 -20.21 -16.47
C HIS A 98 -3.88 -21.52 -16.44
N ILE A 99 -2.71 -21.53 -15.81
CA ILE A 99 -1.86 -22.72 -15.68
C ILE A 99 -2.50 -23.78 -14.79
N TYR A 100 -3.04 -23.39 -13.64
CA TYR A 100 -3.72 -24.34 -12.73
C TYR A 100 -4.91 -25.04 -13.40
N LYS A 101 -5.64 -24.36 -14.30
CA LYS A 101 -6.72 -24.98 -15.08
C LYS A 101 -6.25 -26.09 -16.02
N GLN A 102 -4.97 -26.10 -16.36
CA GLN A 102 -4.33 -27.10 -17.20
C GLN A 102 -3.52 -28.10 -16.37
N ASN A 103 -3.81 -28.20 -15.06
CA ASN A 103 -3.07 -29.01 -14.08
C ASN A 103 -1.56 -28.71 -14.01
N GLY A 104 -1.13 -27.53 -14.49
CA GLY A 104 0.27 -27.14 -14.47
C GLY A 104 0.72 -26.56 -13.12
N TYR A 105 2.01 -26.28 -13.06
CA TYR A 105 2.70 -25.79 -11.87
C TYR A 105 3.01 -24.29 -11.98
N VAL A 106 2.84 -23.58 -10.87
CA VAL A 106 3.13 -22.15 -10.76
C VAL A 106 4.19 -21.95 -9.69
N SER A 107 5.28 -21.26 -10.04
CA SER A 107 6.28 -20.82 -9.09
C SER A 107 6.06 -19.36 -8.68
N GLY A 108 6.51 -19.02 -7.48
CA GLY A 108 6.55 -17.65 -6.96
C GLY A 108 7.25 -17.63 -5.60
N ALA A 109 7.07 -16.54 -4.86
CA ALA A 109 7.68 -16.38 -3.53
C ALA A 109 6.61 -16.46 -2.43
N VAL A 110 6.92 -17.15 -1.34
CA VAL A 110 6.05 -17.30 -0.15
C VAL A 110 6.78 -16.81 1.09
N PHE A 111 6.03 -16.32 2.07
CA PHE A 111 6.56 -16.15 3.42
C PHE A 111 6.67 -17.52 4.10
N ASN A 112 7.78 -17.73 4.79
CA ASN A 112 7.98 -18.80 5.75
C ASN A 112 7.38 -18.38 7.11
N ASP A 113 7.31 -19.30 8.07
CA ASP A 113 6.71 -19.05 9.39
C ASP A 113 7.44 -17.94 10.16
N ASP A 114 8.74 -17.78 9.92
CA ASP A 114 9.54 -16.72 10.50
C ASP A 114 9.45 -15.40 9.71
N TRP A 115 8.62 -15.29 8.68
CA TRP A 115 8.56 -14.15 7.74
C TRP A 115 9.77 -13.96 6.83
N SER A 116 10.74 -14.87 6.83
CA SER A 116 11.70 -14.96 5.71
C SER A 116 10.97 -15.40 4.43
N VAL A 117 11.63 -15.27 3.27
CA VAL A 117 10.98 -15.55 1.98
C VAL A 117 11.71 -16.67 1.26
N SER A 118 10.95 -17.64 0.76
CA SER A 118 11.44 -18.72 -0.09
C SER A 118 10.66 -18.76 -1.40
N ASN A 119 11.29 -19.27 -2.45
CA ASN A 119 10.60 -19.61 -3.67
C ASN A 119 9.91 -20.97 -3.51
N TYR A 120 8.69 -21.03 -4.03
CA TYR A 120 7.82 -22.19 -3.94
C TYR A 120 7.22 -22.48 -5.31
N ILE A 121 6.97 -23.75 -5.61
CA ILE A 121 6.30 -24.20 -6.83
C ILE A 121 5.31 -25.31 -6.50
N SER A 122 4.08 -25.15 -6.99
CA SER A 122 2.93 -26.01 -6.70
C SER A 122 1.98 -26.07 -7.89
N ASN A 123 1.24 -27.16 -8.02
CA ASN A 123 0.10 -27.33 -8.92
C ASN A 123 -1.25 -27.16 -8.19
N ASN A 124 -1.24 -26.88 -6.89
CA ASN A 124 -2.45 -26.69 -6.10
C ASN A 124 -2.90 -25.21 -6.15
N LYS A 125 -4.04 -24.96 -6.79
CA LYS A 125 -4.65 -23.63 -6.87
C LYS A 125 -4.85 -22.96 -5.50
N ARG A 126 -5.03 -23.73 -4.42
CA ARG A 126 -5.19 -23.21 -3.05
C ARG A 126 -3.94 -22.50 -2.53
N ASP A 127 -2.78 -22.70 -3.14
CA ASP A 127 -1.54 -22.00 -2.80
C ASP A 127 -1.45 -20.60 -3.41
N LEU A 128 -2.34 -20.24 -4.34
CA LEU A 128 -2.28 -18.94 -5.01
C LEU A 128 -2.29 -17.73 -4.04
N PRO A 129 -3.12 -17.67 -2.97
CA PRO A 129 -3.05 -16.58 -2.01
C PRO A 129 -1.66 -16.40 -1.35
N ARG A 130 -0.93 -17.50 -1.10
CA ARG A 130 0.43 -17.46 -0.53
C ARG A 130 1.45 -16.90 -1.54
N LEU A 131 1.28 -17.25 -2.81
CA LEU A 131 2.11 -16.81 -3.93
C LEU A 131 1.85 -15.35 -4.36
N ARG A 132 0.64 -14.82 -4.09
CA ARG A 132 0.27 -13.44 -4.39
C ARG A 132 1.06 -12.43 -3.58
N SER A 133 0.94 -11.18 -4.01
CA SER A 133 1.50 -10.00 -3.35
C SER A 133 3.03 -9.93 -3.41
N SER A 134 3.55 -8.72 -3.24
CA SER A 134 4.99 -8.44 -3.32
C SER A 134 5.65 -8.62 -1.97
N LYS A 135 6.77 -9.34 -1.94
CA LYS A 135 7.66 -9.47 -0.78
C LYS A 135 8.92 -8.67 -1.04
N TYR A 136 9.14 -7.62 -0.25
CA TYR A 136 10.22 -6.63 -0.46
C TYR A 136 11.50 -7.00 0.31
N VAL A 137 11.94 -8.25 0.21
CA VAL A 137 13.14 -8.79 0.87
C VAL A 137 13.71 -9.92 0.00
N GLN A 138 14.99 -10.28 0.18
CA GLN A 138 15.58 -11.40 -0.54
C GLN A 138 14.79 -12.70 -0.33
N SER A 139 14.58 -13.44 -1.43
CA SER A 139 13.95 -14.77 -1.42
C SER A 139 14.97 -15.87 -1.71
N ASN A 140 14.89 -16.97 -0.97
CA ASN A 140 15.73 -18.15 -1.18
C ASN A 140 15.18 -19.02 -2.31
N ALA A 141 15.96 -19.21 -3.36
CA ALA A 141 15.59 -19.99 -4.54
C ALA A 141 16.29 -21.36 -4.61
N GLU A 142 16.90 -21.83 -3.52
CA GLU A 142 17.53 -23.15 -3.45
C GLU A 142 16.54 -24.27 -3.80
N GLY A 143 16.96 -25.22 -4.62
CA GLY A 143 16.16 -26.34 -5.13
C GLY A 143 15.17 -25.97 -6.24
N LEU A 144 14.86 -24.69 -6.43
CA LEU A 144 13.80 -24.24 -7.34
C LEU A 144 14.11 -24.63 -8.79
N TYR A 145 15.30 -24.30 -9.29
CA TYR A 145 15.63 -24.49 -10.70
C TYR A 145 15.70 -25.96 -11.06
N ARG A 146 16.25 -26.77 -10.14
CA ARG A 146 16.30 -28.22 -10.24
C ARG A 146 14.89 -28.82 -10.33
N LYS A 147 13.97 -28.36 -9.47
CA LYS A 147 12.58 -28.82 -9.45
C LYS A 147 11.84 -28.43 -10.73
N ILE A 148 12.01 -27.19 -11.19
CA ILE A 148 11.43 -26.73 -12.47
C ILE A 148 11.94 -27.58 -13.63
N LYS A 149 13.26 -27.81 -13.73
CA LYS A 149 13.83 -28.65 -14.80
C LYS A 149 13.25 -30.06 -14.80
N LYS A 150 13.10 -30.69 -13.62
CA LYS A 150 12.48 -32.02 -13.49
C LYS A 150 11.04 -32.04 -14.03
N LEU A 151 10.22 -31.05 -13.65
CA LEU A 151 8.84 -30.91 -14.13
C LEU A 151 8.78 -30.73 -15.65
N LEU A 152 9.64 -29.85 -16.19
CA LEU A 152 9.68 -29.60 -17.63
C LEU A 152 10.08 -30.83 -18.45
N VAL A 153 11.06 -31.60 -17.96
CA VAL A 153 11.47 -32.87 -18.58
C VAL A 153 10.36 -33.93 -18.52
N ALA A 154 9.53 -33.91 -17.48
CA ALA A 154 8.34 -34.76 -17.37
C ALA A 154 7.17 -34.31 -18.27
N GLY A 155 7.32 -33.22 -19.04
CA GLY A 155 6.28 -32.69 -19.92
C GLY A 155 5.25 -31.79 -19.23
N GLU A 156 5.46 -31.48 -17.95
CA GLU A 156 4.53 -30.66 -17.17
C GLU A 156 4.55 -29.20 -17.63
N LYS A 157 3.39 -28.53 -17.58
CA LYS A 157 3.29 -27.09 -17.86
C LYS A 157 3.73 -26.30 -16.65
N VAL A 158 4.64 -25.35 -16.84
CA VAL A 158 5.18 -24.54 -15.75
C VAL A 158 5.09 -23.05 -16.08
N LEU A 159 4.56 -22.27 -15.14
CA LEU A 159 4.80 -20.83 -15.07
C LEU A 159 5.83 -20.55 -13.98
N ALA A 160 6.98 -20.06 -14.37
CA ALA A 160 8.02 -19.64 -13.46
C ALA A 160 7.93 -18.13 -13.24
N CYS A 161 7.68 -17.69 -11.99
CA CYS A 161 7.68 -16.27 -11.64
C CYS A 161 8.76 -15.96 -10.59
N GLY A 162 9.54 -14.91 -10.82
CA GLY A 162 10.54 -14.40 -9.88
C GLY A 162 11.14 -13.06 -10.30
N SER A 163 12.18 -12.62 -9.58
CA SER A 163 12.88 -11.39 -9.97
C SER A 163 13.62 -11.57 -11.31
N PRO A 164 13.94 -10.49 -12.04
CA PRO A 164 14.64 -10.60 -13.32
C PRO A 164 15.96 -11.37 -13.24
N CYS A 165 16.73 -11.21 -12.15
CA CYS A 165 17.97 -11.95 -11.94
C CYS A 165 17.71 -13.45 -11.68
N GLN A 166 16.64 -13.81 -10.96
CA GLN A 166 16.25 -15.21 -10.76
C GLN A 166 15.77 -15.85 -12.07
N MET A 167 15.04 -15.13 -12.91
CA MET A 167 14.56 -15.64 -14.20
C MET A 167 15.69 -15.74 -15.23
N ALA A 168 16.68 -14.85 -15.18
CA ALA A 168 17.95 -15.01 -15.89
C ALA A 168 18.67 -16.29 -15.49
N ALA A 169 18.75 -16.55 -14.17
CA ALA A 169 19.37 -17.75 -13.64
C ALA A 169 18.64 -19.02 -14.08
N LEU A 170 17.30 -19.00 -14.15
CA LEU A 170 16.52 -20.13 -14.68
C LEU A 170 16.88 -20.40 -16.15
N ARG A 171 16.96 -19.37 -17.00
CA ARG A 171 17.33 -19.55 -18.41
C ARG A 171 18.73 -20.14 -18.57
N THR A 172 19.72 -19.60 -17.86
CA THR A 172 21.09 -20.12 -17.93
C THR A 172 21.19 -21.55 -17.39
N TYR A 173 20.42 -21.89 -16.35
CA TYR A 173 20.34 -23.23 -15.77
C TYR A 173 19.72 -24.26 -16.72
N LEU A 174 18.68 -23.89 -17.46
CA LEU A 174 17.98 -24.79 -18.38
C LEU A 174 18.74 -25.07 -19.68
N VAL A 175 19.64 -24.16 -20.08
CA VAL A 175 20.51 -24.22 -21.28
C VAL A 175 19.77 -24.19 -22.62
N ARG A 176 18.48 -24.56 -22.66
CA ARG A 176 17.58 -24.53 -23.82
C ARG A 176 16.22 -23.95 -23.44
N ASP A 177 15.45 -23.53 -24.46
CA ASP A 177 14.05 -23.15 -24.30
C ASP A 177 13.14 -24.38 -24.21
N TYR A 178 12.00 -24.21 -23.54
CA TYR A 178 10.96 -25.22 -23.33
C TYR A 178 9.61 -24.64 -23.73
N GLU A 179 8.86 -25.35 -24.58
CA GLU A 179 7.51 -24.95 -25.01
C GLU A 179 6.50 -24.98 -23.86
N ASN A 180 6.67 -25.92 -22.93
CA ASN A 180 5.86 -26.07 -21.72
C ASN A 180 6.28 -25.13 -20.57
N LEU A 181 7.13 -24.13 -20.82
CA LEU A 181 7.56 -23.13 -19.84
C LEU A 181 7.12 -21.72 -20.27
N ILE A 182 6.46 -20.99 -19.38
CA ILE A 182 6.31 -19.53 -19.48
C ILE A 182 7.10 -18.86 -18.35
N ILE A 183 8.05 -17.99 -18.70
CA ILE A 183 8.87 -17.26 -17.74
C ILE A 183 8.26 -15.88 -17.53
N VAL A 184 7.95 -15.55 -16.28
CA VAL A 184 7.36 -14.28 -15.88
C VAL A 184 8.31 -13.59 -14.91
N ASP A 185 8.65 -12.33 -15.15
CA ASP A 185 9.28 -11.49 -14.15
C ASP A 185 8.42 -10.27 -13.81
N PHE A 186 8.91 -9.47 -12.88
CA PHE A 186 8.29 -8.21 -12.53
C PHE A 186 9.29 -7.05 -12.56
N LEU A 187 8.76 -5.82 -12.63
CA LEU A 187 9.56 -4.62 -12.40
C LEU A 187 10.13 -4.61 -11.00
N CYS A 188 11.38 -5.07 -10.90
CA CYS A 188 12.14 -5.12 -9.68
C CYS A 188 12.97 -3.84 -9.55
N ARG A 189 12.71 -3.05 -8.50
CA ARG A 189 13.56 -1.91 -8.16
C ARG A 189 14.87 -2.39 -7.53
N ALA A 190 14.79 -3.21 -6.49
CA ALA A 190 15.94 -3.78 -5.79
C ALA A 190 15.49 -4.88 -4.83
N THR A 191 16.44 -5.66 -4.34
CA THR A 191 16.25 -6.66 -3.29
C THR A 191 16.78 -6.11 -1.98
N ASN A 192 16.00 -6.13 -0.91
CA ASN A 192 16.39 -5.58 0.39
C ASN A 192 17.01 -6.62 1.32
N SER A 193 17.82 -6.13 2.25
CA SER A 193 18.50 -6.87 3.31
C SER A 193 17.52 -7.69 4.17
N PRO A 194 17.74 -9.01 4.31
CA PRO A 194 17.06 -9.84 5.30
C PRO A 194 17.28 -9.36 6.75
N LYS A 195 18.48 -8.85 7.08
CA LYS A 195 18.78 -8.30 8.41
C LYS A 195 17.93 -7.07 8.71
N ALA A 196 17.88 -6.11 7.78
CA ALA A 196 17.05 -4.91 7.90
C ALA A 196 15.57 -5.26 8.00
N TYR A 197 15.12 -6.27 7.25
CA TYR A 197 13.73 -6.71 7.31
C TYR A 197 13.39 -7.35 8.66
N ARG A 198 14.22 -8.28 9.15
CA ARG A 198 14.06 -8.88 10.47
C ARG A 198 13.99 -7.81 11.56
N LYS A 199 14.97 -6.89 11.58
CA LYS A 199 15.04 -5.82 12.57
C LYS A 199 13.80 -4.92 12.56
N TYR A 200 13.24 -4.66 11.38
CA TYR A 200 11.98 -3.93 11.25
C TYR A 200 10.78 -4.70 11.80
N LEU A 201 10.69 -6.02 11.58
CA LEU A 201 9.62 -6.84 12.16
C LEU A 201 9.73 -6.88 13.68
N ASP A 202 10.94 -7.07 14.22
CA ASP A 202 11.19 -7.08 15.67
C ASP A 202 10.75 -5.75 16.30
N TYR A 203 11.09 -4.62 15.67
CA TYR A 203 10.64 -3.28 16.08
C TYR A 203 9.09 -3.17 16.12
N LEU A 204 8.39 -3.71 15.14
CA LEU A 204 6.93 -3.70 15.11
C LEU A 204 6.35 -4.56 16.23
N GLU A 205 6.86 -5.77 16.43
CA GLU A 205 6.41 -6.66 17.51
C GLU A 205 6.62 -6.03 18.89
N GLU A 206 7.78 -5.41 19.12
CA GLU A 206 8.10 -4.71 20.36
C GLU A 206 7.17 -3.51 20.58
N THR A 207 6.97 -2.68 19.55
CA THR A 207 6.13 -1.47 19.63
C THR A 207 4.66 -1.79 19.86
N HIS A 208 4.17 -2.88 19.28
CA HIS A 208 2.76 -3.26 19.39
C HIS A 208 2.48 -4.31 20.47
N GLY A 209 3.52 -4.93 21.05
CA GLY A 209 3.40 -5.89 22.15
C GLY A 209 2.67 -7.19 21.75
N GLY A 210 2.90 -7.68 20.53
CA GLY A 210 2.27 -8.89 20.00
C GLY A 210 3.07 -9.47 18.83
N LYS A 211 2.85 -10.76 18.50
CA LYS A 211 3.51 -11.44 17.39
C LYS A 211 2.80 -11.18 16.07
N ILE A 212 3.57 -10.97 15.00
CA ILE A 212 3.00 -10.75 13.68
C ILE A 212 2.41 -12.06 13.15
N ILE A 213 1.12 -12.04 12.81
CA ILE A 213 0.41 -13.17 12.21
C ILE A 213 0.03 -12.92 10.74
N TYR A 214 0.11 -11.66 10.29
CA TYR A 214 -0.14 -11.29 8.90
C TYR A 214 0.61 -10.03 8.53
N ILE A 215 1.22 -10.02 7.35
CA ILE A 215 1.86 -8.84 6.76
C ILE A 215 1.57 -8.76 5.26
N LYS A 216 1.20 -7.56 4.81
CA LYS A 216 0.95 -7.30 3.41
C LYS A 216 1.36 -5.89 3.01
N ALA A 217 2.30 -5.80 2.08
CA ALA A 217 2.68 -4.54 1.45
C ALA A 217 1.67 -4.14 0.37
N LYS A 218 1.44 -2.84 0.20
CA LYS A 218 0.44 -2.27 -0.72
C LYS A 218 -0.95 -2.88 -0.52
N ASN A 219 -1.32 -3.09 0.74
CA ASN A 219 -2.69 -3.36 1.11
C ASN A 219 -3.57 -2.18 0.67
N LYS A 220 -4.83 -2.49 0.30
CA LYS A 220 -5.73 -1.56 -0.37
C LYS A 220 -6.92 -1.14 0.50
N ASP A 221 -6.91 -1.48 1.79
CA ASP A 221 -7.95 -1.07 2.73
C ASP A 221 -8.09 0.46 2.72
N HIS A 222 -6.96 1.17 2.59
CA HIS A 222 -6.90 2.64 2.52
C HIS A 222 -6.77 3.17 1.08
N GLY A 223 -7.12 2.34 0.09
CA GLY A 223 -6.87 2.59 -1.33
C GLY A 223 -5.42 2.33 -1.74
N TRP A 224 -5.21 1.96 -3.00
CA TRP A 224 -3.92 1.55 -3.53
C TRP A 224 -2.85 2.67 -3.48
N ARG A 225 -3.25 3.94 -3.61
CA ARG A 225 -2.35 5.11 -3.58
C ARG A 225 -1.75 5.39 -2.20
N SER A 226 -2.38 4.94 -1.11
CA SER A 226 -1.76 4.96 0.22
C SER A 226 -0.48 4.13 0.24
N LEU A 227 -0.47 3.08 -0.60
CA LEU A 227 0.58 2.07 -0.69
C LEU A 227 0.87 1.48 0.71
N ALA A 228 -0.18 1.39 1.54
CA ALA A 228 -0.09 1.02 2.93
C ALA A 228 0.48 -0.39 3.11
N ARG A 229 1.29 -0.57 4.15
CA ARG A 229 1.61 -1.90 4.68
C ARG A 229 0.65 -2.20 5.82
N LYS A 230 -0.13 -3.27 5.68
CA LYS A 230 -0.95 -3.80 6.78
C LYS A 230 -0.16 -4.87 7.52
N VAL A 231 -0.14 -4.78 8.84
CA VAL A 231 0.40 -5.80 9.75
C VAL A 231 -0.66 -6.10 10.80
N VAL A 232 -0.97 -7.38 11.03
CA VAL A 232 -1.89 -7.82 12.09
C VAL A 232 -1.10 -8.63 13.10
N PHE A 233 -1.37 -8.36 14.37
CA PHE A 233 -0.74 -9.02 15.50
C PHE A 233 -1.71 -10.01 16.16
N ASP A 234 -1.16 -11.04 16.80
CA ASP A 234 -1.91 -12.06 17.56
C ASP A 234 -2.80 -11.48 18.68
N ASN A 235 -2.40 -10.33 19.24
CA ASN A 235 -3.16 -9.59 20.25
C ASN A 235 -4.33 -8.77 19.66
N GLY A 236 -4.64 -8.92 18.37
CA GLY A 236 -5.73 -8.24 17.67
C GLY A 236 -5.42 -6.80 17.22
N LYS A 237 -4.25 -6.25 17.53
CA LYS A 237 -3.86 -4.92 17.01
C LYS A 237 -3.56 -4.99 15.51
N VAL A 238 -3.76 -3.86 14.85
CA VAL A 238 -3.46 -3.68 13.42
C VAL A 238 -2.60 -2.43 13.23
N TYR A 239 -1.53 -2.56 12.46
CA TYR A 239 -0.67 -1.46 12.03
C TYR A 239 -0.83 -1.20 10.53
N TYR A 240 -0.98 0.07 10.19
CA TYR A 240 -0.97 0.57 8.82
C TYR A 240 0.19 1.55 8.61
N GLY A 241 1.25 1.08 7.95
CA GLY A 241 2.38 1.91 7.56
C GLY A 241 2.13 2.57 6.20
N GLU A 242 1.82 3.86 6.19
CA GLU A 242 1.52 4.62 4.97
C GLU A 242 2.72 5.44 4.48
N GLY A 243 2.86 5.56 3.16
CA GLY A 243 3.87 6.43 2.55
C GLY A 243 5.29 6.22 3.10
N HIS A 244 5.91 7.30 3.58
CA HIS A 244 7.24 7.32 4.20
C HIS A 244 7.18 7.40 5.75
N GLU A 245 5.98 7.30 6.34
CA GLU A 245 5.81 7.10 7.78
C GLU A 245 6.28 5.69 8.16
N ASP A 246 6.05 4.70 7.29
CA ASP A 246 6.65 3.37 7.39
C ASP A 246 8.17 3.42 7.21
N HIS A 247 8.92 3.17 8.28
CA HIS A 247 10.38 3.27 8.29
C HIS A 247 11.05 2.33 7.27
N TYR A 248 10.54 1.11 7.11
CA TYR A 248 11.11 0.16 6.15
C TYR A 248 10.94 0.64 4.72
N ARG A 249 9.74 1.11 4.37
CA ARG A 249 9.49 1.69 3.06
C ARG A 249 10.31 2.95 2.83
N ARG A 250 10.49 3.81 3.84
CA ARG A 250 11.34 5.00 3.74
C ARG A 250 12.79 4.62 3.42
N GLY A 251 13.36 3.65 4.14
CA GLY A 251 14.69 3.14 3.88
C GLY A 251 14.84 2.50 2.49
N TYR A 252 13.87 1.69 2.06
CA TYR A 252 13.85 1.07 0.73
C TYR A 252 13.71 2.09 -0.42
N HIS A 253 12.87 3.12 -0.26
CA HIS A 253 12.74 4.16 -1.27
C HIS A 253 13.95 5.10 -1.30
N GLY A 254 14.63 5.24 -0.16
CA GLY A 254 15.87 6.00 -0.01
C GLY A 254 17.14 5.24 -0.41
N ASN A 255 17.04 3.95 -0.73
CA ASN A 255 18.13 3.08 -1.13
C ASN A 255 19.19 2.78 -0.05
N TYR A 256 18.78 2.60 1.21
CA TYR A 256 19.71 2.44 2.34
C TYR A 256 20.23 1.02 2.57
N PHE A 257 19.51 -0.03 2.15
CA PHE A 257 19.80 -1.41 2.56
C PHE A 257 19.52 -2.47 1.47
N GLU A 258 19.64 -2.07 0.21
CA GLU A 258 19.52 -2.94 -0.95
C GLU A 258 20.77 -3.79 -1.12
N ARG A 259 20.61 -4.97 -1.73
CA ARG A 259 21.73 -5.85 -2.08
C ARG A 259 22.73 -5.08 -2.94
N PRO A 260 24.04 -5.17 -2.69
CA PRO A 260 25.07 -4.43 -3.44
C PRO A 260 24.93 -4.55 -4.97
N SER A 261 24.63 -5.76 -5.48
CA SER A 261 24.40 -6.01 -6.90
C SER A 261 23.20 -5.25 -7.51
N CYS A 262 22.32 -4.66 -6.70
CA CYS A 262 21.16 -3.88 -7.17
C CYS A 262 21.53 -2.46 -7.57
N TYR A 263 22.61 -1.90 -7.00
CA TYR A 263 23.15 -0.59 -7.36
C TYR A 263 23.79 -0.58 -8.75
N ASP A 264 24.17 -1.76 -9.25
CA ASP A 264 24.66 -2.00 -10.62
C ASP A 264 23.98 -3.24 -11.24
N CYS A 265 22.65 -3.27 -11.16
CA CYS A 265 21.84 -4.41 -11.61
C CYS A 265 21.94 -4.63 -13.12
N LYS A 266 22.47 -5.79 -13.52
CA LYS A 266 22.64 -6.18 -14.93
C LYS A 266 21.36 -6.65 -15.63
N PHE A 267 20.27 -6.83 -14.88
CA PHE A 267 19.00 -7.45 -15.33
C PHE A 267 17.83 -6.47 -15.44
N LYS A 268 18.10 -5.16 -15.32
CA LYS A 268 17.15 -4.10 -15.70
C LYS A 268 17.39 -3.71 -17.16
N GLY A 269 16.43 -3.00 -17.74
CA GLY A 269 16.52 -2.57 -19.13
C GLY A 269 15.77 -3.49 -20.09
N ILE A 270 15.83 -3.11 -21.36
CA ILE A 270 15.32 -3.83 -22.53
C ILE A 270 16.54 -4.28 -23.36
N PRO A 271 16.53 -5.47 -23.98
CA PRO A 271 15.47 -6.47 -23.97
C PRO A 271 15.28 -7.11 -22.58
N ARG A 272 14.04 -7.48 -22.27
CA ARG A 272 13.67 -8.18 -21.04
C ARG A 272 13.95 -9.67 -21.18
N ILE A 273 14.34 -10.32 -20.09
CA ILE A 273 14.74 -11.74 -20.09
C ILE A 273 13.53 -12.68 -20.06
N SER A 274 12.46 -12.29 -19.38
CA SER A 274 11.22 -13.09 -19.27
C SER A 274 10.39 -13.08 -20.56
N ASP A 275 9.47 -14.04 -20.70
CA ASP A 275 8.45 -13.98 -21.75
C ASP A 275 7.43 -12.88 -21.46
N ILE A 276 7.14 -12.65 -20.17
CA ILE A 276 6.22 -11.61 -19.70
C ILE A 276 6.85 -10.86 -18.52
N THR A 277 6.97 -9.54 -18.62
CA THR A 277 7.26 -8.65 -17.49
C THR A 277 5.96 -8.03 -17.00
N MET A 278 5.71 -8.01 -15.69
CA MET A 278 4.57 -7.29 -15.11
C MET A 278 4.99 -6.25 -14.07
N GLY A 279 4.19 -5.21 -13.89
CA GLY A 279 4.48 -4.18 -12.90
C GLY A 279 3.27 -3.31 -12.60
N ASP A 280 3.45 -2.34 -11.71
CA ASP A 280 2.48 -1.27 -11.54
C ASP A 280 2.52 -0.36 -12.78
N PHE A 281 1.34 0.07 -13.26
CA PHE A 281 1.27 1.07 -14.32
C PHE A 281 1.33 2.47 -13.73
N TRP A 282 2.50 2.85 -13.19
CA TRP A 282 2.71 4.24 -12.74
C TRP A 282 2.46 5.23 -13.87
N GLY A 283 1.69 6.29 -13.60
CA GLY A 283 1.34 7.33 -14.57
C GLY A 283 0.08 7.06 -15.39
N ILE A 284 -0.58 5.90 -15.22
CA ILE A 284 -1.81 5.56 -15.96
C ILE A 284 -2.94 6.58 -15.74
N ASP A 285 -2.97 7.22 -14.57
CA ASP A 285 -3.93 8.28 -14.23
C ASP A 285 -3.84 9.51 -15.13
N LYS A 286 -2.69 9.73 -15.78
CA LYS A 286 -2.48 10.81 -16.75
C LYS A 286 -2.75 10.38 -18.19
N ILE A 287 -2.66 9.09 -18.47
CA ILE A 287 -2.72 8.51 -19.82
C ILE A 287 -4.15 8.05 -20.12
N ASP A 288 -4.72 7.24 -19.22
CA ASP A 288 -6.08 6.76 -19.29
C ASP A 288 -6.69 6.70 -17.87
N PRO A 289 -7.34 7.78 -17.41
CA PRO A 289 -7.99 7.85 -16.10
C PRO A 289 -9.05 6.76 -15.88
N SER A 290 -9.64 6.20 -16.94
CA SER A 290 -10.64 5.12 -16.81
C SER A 290 -10.06 3.83 -16.25
N LEU A 291 -8.73 3.69 -16.23
CA LEU A 291 -8.07 2.55 -15.62
C LEU A 291 -7.59 2.83 -14.19
N ASP A 292 -7.64 4.06 -13.69
CA ASP A 292 -7.23 4.39 -12.31
C ASP A 292 -8.41 4.52 -11.35
N HIS A 293 -8.73 3.41 -10.71
CA HIS A 293 -9.78 3.32 -9.69
C HIS A 293 -9.23 3.32 -8.26
N ASN A 294 -7.98 3.73 -8.05
CA ASN A 294 -7.30 3.60 -6.76
C ASN A 294 -7.30 2.15 -6.20
N LEU A 295 -7.44 1.14 -7.08
CA LEU A 295 -7.41 -0.29 -6.75
C LEU A 295 -6.23 -1.01 -7.43
N GLY A 296 -5.30 -0.24 -7.99
CA GLY A 296 -4.11 -0.74 -8.68
C GLY A 296 -4.39 -1.20 -10.10
N THR A 297 -3.51 -0.81 -11.02
CA THR A 297 -3.56 -1.18 -12.43
C THR A 297 -2.16 -1.61 -12.83
N SER A 298 -2.09 -2.75 -13.51
CA SER A 298 -0.83 -3.34 -13.92
C SER A 298 -0.50 -2.99 -15.34
N MET A 299 0.79 -2.82 -15.60
CA MET A 299 1.33 -2.88 -16.95
C MET A 299 1.89 -4.28 -17.19
N ILE A 300 1.87 -4.70 -18.46
CA ILE A 300 2.38 -5.98 -18.94
C ILE A 300 3.23 -5.70 -20.17
N LEU A 301 4.50 -6.14 -20.15
CA LEU A 301 5.36 -6.19 -21.33
C LEU A 301 5.42 -7.65 -21.77
N ALA A 302 4.83 -7.96 -22.91
CA ALA A 302 4.98 -9.26 -23.57
C ALA A 302 6.25 -9.22 -24.43
N ASN A 303 7.32 -9.85 -23.94
CA ASN A 303 8.66 -9.66 -24.49
C ASN A 303 9.05 -10.71 -25.54
N THR A 304 8.23 -11.73 -25.74
CA THR A 304 8.42 -12.78 -26.75
C THR A 304 7.09 -13.11 -27.41
N ASP A 305 7.11 -13.72 -28.60
CA ASP A 305 5.87 -14.16 -29.27
C ASP A 305 5.08 -15.16 -28.42
N LYS A 306 5.80 -16.01 -27.68
CA LYS A 306 5.21 -16.90 -26.67
C LYS A 306 4.53 -16.11 -25.56
N GLY A 307 5.15 -15.05 -25.05
CA GLY A 307 4.56 -14.12 -24.09
C GLY A 307 3.30 -13.43 -24.61
N ILE A 308 3.33 -12.94 -25.87
CA ILE A 308 2.18 -12.30 -26.53
C ILE A 308 1.00 -13.27 -26.59
N LYS A 309 1.22 -14.47 -27.15
CA LYS A 309 0.20 -15.53 -27.22
C LYS A 309 -0.36 -15.86 -25.85
N PHE A 310 0.50 -15.94 -24.83
CA PHE A 310 0.08 -16.29 -23.48
C PHE A 310 -0.76 -15.19 -22.81
N VAL A 311 -0.43 -13.91 -22.99
CA VAL A 311 -1.25 -12.78 -22.48
C VAL A 311 -2.66 -12.79 -23.10
N GLU A 312 -2.79 -13.14 -24.38
CA GLU A 312 -4.10 -13.22 -25.02
C GLU A 312 -5.01 -14.28 -24.37
N THR A 313 -4.44 -15.37 -23.85
CA THR A 313 -5.23 -16.43 -23.16
C THR A 313 -5.93 -15.94 -21.89
N ILE A 314 -5.46 -14.86 -21.26
CA ILE A 314 -6.04 -14.29 -20.03
C ILE A 314 -6.92 -13.07 -20.29
N ARG A 315 -7.06 -12.61 -21.55
CA ARG A 315 -7.83 -11.41 -21.91
C ARG A 315 -9.28 -11.48 -21.42
N SER A 316 -9.93 -12.64 -21.47
CA SER A 316 -11.31 -12.80 -20.98
C SER A 316 -11.48 -12.51 -19.47
N LYS A 317 -10.41 -12.61 -18.68
CA LYS A 317 -10.41 -12.40 -17.21
C LYS A 317 -9.94 -11.00 -16.80
N MET A 318 -9.42 -10.23 -17.74
CA MET A 318 -8.80 -8.95 -17.50
C MET A 318 -9.49 -7.87 -18.32
N GLU A 319 -9.62 -6.67 -17.76
CA GLU A 319 -9.83 -5.45 -18.53
C GLU A 319 -8.46 -5.02 -19.06
N LEU A 320 -8.16 -5.28 -20.33
CA LEU A 320 -6.85 -4.97 -20.95
C LEU A 320 -7.02 -4.02 -22.13
N LYS A 321 -6.18 -2.99 -22.16
CA LYS A 321 -5.96 -2.12 -23.31
C LYS A 321 -4.50 -2.20 -23.75
N GLU A 322 -4.26 -1.95 -25.03
CA GLU A 322 -2.91 -1.87 -25.59
C GLU A 322 -2.37 -0.44 -25.41
N PHE A 323 -1.06 -0.34 -25.18
CA PHE A 323 -0.35 0.92 -24.97
C PHE A 323 0.98 0.89 -25.73
N THR A 324 1.71 1.98 -25.70
CA THR A 324 3.07 2.07 -26.21
C THR A 324 4.10 1.89 -25.10
N LEU A 325 5.36 1.67 -25.48
CA LEU A 325 6.45 1.68 -24.52
C LEU A 325 6.60 3.06 -23.85
N ASP A 326 6.42 4.14 -24.61
CA ASP A 326 6.52 5.52 -24.10
C ASP A 326 5.48 5.81 -23.00
N ASP A 327 4.27 5.29 -23.15
CA ASP A 327 3.22 5.37 -22.11
C ASP A 327 3.70 4.77 -20.78
N VAL A 328 4.31 3.58 -20.83
CA VAL A 328 4.86 2.92 -19.64
C VAL A 328 6.04 3.70 -19.06
N LEU A 329 6.89 4.29 -19.91
CA LEU A 329 8.07 5.04 -19.49
C LEU A 329 7.73 6.30 -18.68
N LEU A 330 6.55 6.91 -18.87
CA LEU A 330 6.12 8.09 -18.11
C LEU A 330 6.19 7.90 -16.59
N GLY A 331 5.88 6.70 -16.08
CA GLY A 331 5.98 6.40 -14.65
C GLY A 331 6.96 5.28 -14.29
N ASN A 332 7.47 4.51 -15.27
CA ASN A 332 8.31 3.33 -15.02
C ASN A 332 9.71 3.42 -15.62
N ARG A 333 10.15 4.61 -16.07
CA ARG A 333 11.43 4.79 -16.78
C ARG A 333 12.61 4.07 -16.13
N GLY A 334 12.77 4.18 -14.80
CA GLY A 334 13.91 3.60 -14.11
C GLY A 334 14.09 2.09 -14.32
N PRO A 335 13.17 1.24 -13.80
CA PRO A 335 13.27 -0.20 -13.95
C PRO A 335 13.13 -0.70 -15.41
N VAL A 336 12.50 0.08 -16.30
CA VAL A 336 12.32 -0.30 -17.72
C VAL A 336 13.54 0.06 -18.57
N MET A 337 14.20 1.20 -18.33
CA MET A 337 15.36 1.67 -19.12
C MET A 337 16.72 1.25 -18.54
N GLY A 338 16.75 0.57 -17.40
CA GLY A 338 18.00 0.07 -16.83
C GLY A 338 18.60 0.92 -15.71
N ASN A 339 17.94 2.00 -15.28
CA ASN A 339 18.47 2.82 -14.20
C ASN A 339 18.47 2.03 -12.88
N CYS A 340 19.66 1.92 -12.30
CA CYS A 340 19.84 1.27 -11.01
C CYS A 340 19.46 2.20 -9.86
N CYS A 341 19.18 1.61 -8.69
CA CYS A 341 19.13 2.42 -7.48
C CYS A 341 20.53 2.99 -7.24
N THR A 342 20.61 4.16 -6.59
CA THR A 342 21.89 4.79 -6.28
C THR A 342 22.07 4.75 -4.79
N GLU A 343 23.22 4.24 -4.35
CA GLU A 343 23.60 4.27 -2.95
C GLU A 343 23.70 5.72 -2.46
N PRO A 344 23.16 6.06 -1.28
CA PRO A 344 23.23 7.42 -0.77
C PRO A 344 24.69 7.84 -0.56
N LYS A 345 25.12 8.95 -1.19
CA LYS A 345 26.52 9.41 -1.23
C LYS A 345 27.17 9.62 0.14
N ASN A 346 26.38 9.98 1.16
CA ASN A 346 26.87 10.32 2.50
C ASN A 346 26.56 9.22 3.54
N LEU A 347 26.20 8.01 3.09
CA LEU A 347 25.89 6.89 3.97
C LEU A 347 27.17 6.13 4.34
N ASN A 348 27.47 6.05 5.64
CA ASN A 348 28.38 5.02 6.13
C ASN A 348 27.62 3.71 6.32
N ARG A 349 27.52 2.92 5.24
CA ARG A 349 26.75 1.67 5.19
C ARG A 349 27.22 0.65 6.23
N VAL A 350 28.53 0.47 6.35
CA VAL A 350 29.14 -0.48 7.30
C VAL A 350 28.77 -0.10 8.73
N ALA A 351 28.85 1.19 9.08
CA ALA A 351 28.44 1.66 10.40
C ALA A 351 26.94 1.42 10.62
N MET A 352 26.08 1.73 9.63
CA MET A 352 24.63 1.52 9.74
C MET A 352 24.28 0.06 10.04
N PHE A 353 24.88 -0.90 9.33
CA PHE A 353 24.59 -2.32 9.55
C PHE A 353 25.19 -2.86 10.86
N ARG A 354 26.31 -2.33 11.32
CA ARG A 354 26.87 -2.64 12.65
C ARG A 354 25.97 -2.09 13.77
N GLU A 355 25.49 -0.87 13.62
CA GLU A 355 24.59 -0.27 14.61
C GLU A 355 23.20 -0.93 14.62
N MET A 356 22.77 -1.52 13.51
CA MET A 356 21.53 -2.31 13.44
C MET A 356 21.53 -3.51 14.41
N ASP A 357 22.69 -3.98 14.86
CA ASP A 357 22.80 -5.04 15.88
C ASP A 357 22.43 -4.54 17.29
N THR A 358 22.52 -3.22 17.54
CA THR A 358 22.36 -2.63 18.88
C THR A 358 21.17 -1.67 18.97
N LEU A 359 20.98 -0.79 17.99
CA LEU A 359 19.88 0.18 17.95
C LEU A 359 18.58 -0.48 17.53
N ARG A 360 17.45 0.09 17.96
CA ARG A 360 16.12 -0.28 17.47
C ARG A 360 15.87 0.30 16.07
N PHE A 361 14.94 -0.27 15.31
CA PHE A 361 14.80 0.08 13.88
C PHE A 361 14.34 1.53 13.64
N ASP A 362 13.48 2.07 14.51
CA ASP A 362 13.04 3.46 14.50
C ASP A 362 14.16 4.45 14.86
N GLU A 363 15.01 4.09 15.83
CA GLU A 363 16.22 4.86 16.17
C GLU A 363 17.20 4.90 15.01
N LEU A 364 17.44 3.73 14.38
CA LEU A 364 18.23 3.61 13.16
C LEU A 364 17.65 4.48 12.04
N ALA A 365 16.33 4.44 11.87
CA ALA A 365 15.63 5.23 10.87
C ALA A 365 15.71 6.73 11.16
N ALA A 366 15.68 7.17 12.41
CA ALA A 366 15.87 8.56 12.78
C ALA A 366 17.30 9.04 12.51
N LYS A 367 18.30 8.16 12.70
CA LYS A 367 19.71 8.49 12.51
C LYS A 367 20.14 8.52 11.05
N TYR A 368 19.81 7.49 10.28
CA TYR A 368 20.37 7.30 8.93
C TYR A 368 19.45 7.75 7.80
N PHE A 369 18.14 7.65 8.00
CA PHE A 369 17.16 8.02 6.99
C PHE A 369 15.96 8.71 7.64
N PRO A 370 16.17 9.87 8.30
CA PRO A 370 15.10 10.60 8.98
C PRO A 370 14.02 11.00 8.00
N GLU A 371 12.82 11.26 8.53
CA GLU A 371 11.77 11.85 7.71
C GLU A 371 12.23 13.23 7.22
N GLU A 372 12.28 13.41 5.90
CA GLU A 372 12.49 14.74 5.33
C GLU A 372 11.28 15.59 5.68
N LYS A 373 11.41 16.44 6.70
CA LYS A 373 10.48 17.55 6.90
C LYS A 373 10.68 18.48 5.70
N HIS A 374 9.87 18.30 4.66
CA HIS A 374 9.82 19.26 3.56
C HIS A 374 9.31 20.60 4.11
N GLY A 375 10.24 21.42 4.61
CA GLY A 375 10.00 22.82 4.83
C GLY A 375 9.53 23.42 3.51
N VAL A 376 8.36 24.05 3.52
CA VAL A 376 7.86 24.73 2.33
C VAL A 376 8.85 25.87 2.03
N GLY A 377 9.65 25.73 0.97
CA GLY A 377 10.65 26.74 0.62
C GLY A 377 10.03 28.14 0.46
N LYS A 378 10.78 29.20 0.82
CA LYS A 378 10.29 30.60 0.80
C LYS A 378 9.61 30.98 -0.52
N LYS A 379 10.11 30.51 -1.67
CA LYS A 379 9.48 30.72 -3.00
C LYS A 379 8.13 30.01 -3.15
N THR A 380 7.94 28.83 -2.57
CA THR A 380 6.69 28.07 -2.60
C THR A 380 5.67 28.63 -1.60
N LEU A 381 6.14 29.12 -0.45
CA LEU A 381 5.35 29.94 0.47
C LEU A 381 4.89 31.22 -0.24
N LEU A 382 5.78 31.95 -0.91
CA LEU A 382 5.45 33.16 -1.66
C LEU A 382 4.46 32.89 -2.81
N LYS A 383 4.68 31.84 -3.62
CA LYS A 383 3.71 31.42 -4.65
C LYS A 383 2.38 30.99 -4.06
N LYS A 384 2.37 30.32 -2.89
CA LYS A 384 1.14 29.97 -2.18
C LYS A 384 0.44 31.21 -1.65
N SER A 385 1.17 32.19 -1.10
CA SER A 385 0.64 33.47 -0.62
C SER A 385 0.09 34.31 -1.78
N ILE A 386 0.79 34.38 -2.90
CA ILE A 386 0.33 35.08 -4.12
C ILE A 386 -0.90 34.37 -4.70
N LYS A 387 -0.91 33.03 -4.76
CA LYS A 387 -2.07 32.27 -5.23
C LYS A 387 -3.25 32.35 -4.24
N TYR A 388 -2.97 32.52 -2.95
CA TYR A 388 -3.94 32.76 -1.88
C TYR A 388 -4.52 34.17 -1.98
N LEU A 389 -3.68 35.19 -2.22
CA LEU A 389 -4.05 36.57 -2.52
C LEU A 389 -4.87 36.68 -3.82
N LEU A 390 -4.46 35.99 -4.88
CA LEU A 390 -5.21 35.90 -6.13
C LEU A 390 -6.56 35.21 -5.90
N LYS A 391 -6.61 34.13 -5.12
CA LYS A 391 -7.89 33.49 -4.74
C LYS A 391 -8.76 34.38 -3.86
N SER A 392 -8.18 35.17 -2.94
CA SER A 392 -8.94 36.12 -2.13
C SER A 392 -9.46 37.29 -2.96
N MET A 393 -8.77 37.68 -4.05
CA MET A 393 -9.26 38.63 -5.03
C MET A 393 -10.37 38.06 -5.93
N ILE A 394 -10.35 36.74 -6.22
CA ILE A 394 -11.38 36.04 -7.00
C ILE A 394 -12.64 35.74 -6.15
N HIS A 395 -12.50 35.64 -4.82
CA HIS A 395 -13.57 35.30 -3.88
C HIS A 395 -13.59 36.20 -2.61
N PRO A 396 -13.71 37.54 -2.76
CA PRO A 396 -13.58 38.53 -1.68
C PRO A 396 -14.59 38.35 -0.55
N CYS A 397 -15.78 37.82 -0.86
CA CYS A 397 -16.87 37.60 0.10
C CYS A 397 -16.53 36.57 1.20
N HIS A 398 -15.64 35.61 0.91
CA HIS A 398 -15.23 34.60 1.89
C HIS A 398 -14.25 35.17 2.93
N PHE A 399 -13.36 36.07 2.50
CA PHE A 399 -12.42 36.75 3.37
C PHE A 399 -13.13 37.74 4.31
N ILE A 400 -14.06 38.54 3.78
CA ILE A 400 -14.90 39.46 4.57
C ILE A 400 -15.73 38.68 5.60
N ARG A 401 -16.29 37.53 5.23
CA ARG A 401 -17.02 36.66 6.16
C ARG A 401 -16.12 36.10 7.27
N ASN A 402 -14.92 35.64 6.97
CA ASN A 402 -14.02 35.14 8.02
C ASN A 402 -13.65 36.23 9.04
N LEU A 403 -13.50 37.48 8.58
CA LEU A 403 -13.28 38.64 9.45
C LEU A 403 -14.51 38.96 10.32
N LEU A 404 -15.72 38.84 9.76
CA LEU A 404 -16.99 39.09 10.46
C LEU A 404 -17.24 38.14 11.65
N TRP A 405 -16.69 36.93 11.63
CA TRP A 405 -16.90 35.90 12.67
C TRP A 405 -15.73 35.78 13.68
N LYS A 406 -14.73 36.66 13.65
CA LYS A 406 -13.53 36.62 14.53
C LYS A 406 -12.84 35.25 14.64
N LEU A 407 -12.90 34.45 13.57
CA LEU A 407 -12.42 33.06 13.54
C LEU A 407 -10.92 32.93 13.84
N ASP A 408 -10.13 33.97 13.56
CA ASP A 408 -8.67 33.99 13.77
C ASP A 408 -8.26 33.74 15.24
N SER A 409 -9.13 34.07 16.21
CA SER A 409 -8.87 33.84 17.64
C SER A 409 -9.20 32.41 18.13
N HIS A 410 -9.97 31.67 17.33
CA HIS A 410 -10.48 30.34 17.65
C HIS A 410 -9.82 29.23 16.81
N VAL A 411 -9.38 29.53 15.60
CA VAL A 411 -8.96 28.55 14.59
C VAL A 411 -7.45 28.51 14.44
N SER A 412 -6.84 27.33 14.59
CA SER A 412 -5.47 27.05 14.16
C SER A 412 -5.51 26.11 12.94
N GLY A 413 -5.34 26.67 11.73
CA GLY A 413 -5.31 25.92 10.47
C GLY A 413 -6.12 26.57 9.35
N LYS A 414 -6.52 25.82 8.32
CA LYS A 414 -7.23 26.36 7.13
C LYS A 414 -8.72 26.05 7.17
N ILE A 415 -9.54 27.09 7.14
CA ILE A 415 -11.00 26.98 7.14
C ILE A 415 -11.61 27.83 6.01
N ASN A 416 -12.62 27.29 5.34
CA ASN A 416 -13.46 28.00 4.37
C ASN A 416 -14.92 27.97 4.83
N VAL A 417 -15.51 29.14 5.03
CA VAL A 417 -16.95 29.27 5.34
C VAL A 417 -17.68 29.77 4.09
N TYR A 418 -18.67 29.00 3.62
CA TYR A 418 -19.49 29.34 2.46
C TYR A 418 -20.72 30.17 2.86
N ALA A 419 -21.49 30.61 1.86
CA ALA A 419 -22.64 31.47 2.10
C ALA A 419 -23.78 30.76 2.85
N HIS A 420 -24.50 31.51 3.70
CA HIS A 420 -25.59 31.03 4.56
C HIS A 420 -25.11 30.03 5.61
N CYS A 421 -24.08 30.43 6.37
CA CYS A 421 -23.68 29.74 7.59
C CYS A 421 -23.93 30.66 8.79
N ALA A 422 -24.39 30.09 9.90
CA ALA A 422 -24.45 30.72 11.20
C ALA A 422 -23.41 30.04 12.11
N ILE A 423 -22.49 30.82 12.66
CA ILE A 423 -21.38 30.31 13.48
C ILE A 423 -21.42 31.06 14.82
N ASP A 424 -21.54 30.31 15.90
CA ASP A 424 -21.52 30.82 17.27
C ASP A 424 -20.43 30.08 18.06
N LEU A 425 -19.42 30.82 18.51
CA LEU A 425 -18.24 30.29 19.20
C LEU A 425 -18.05 31.07 20.49
N HIS A 426 -18.14 30.38 21.63
CA HIS A 426 -17.74 30.96 22.91
C HIS A 426 -16.24 31.29 22.92
N LYS A 427 -15.83 32.36 23.62
CA LYS A 427 -14.44 32.85 23.70
C LYS A 427 -13.38 31.78 24.02
N GLY A 428 -13.75 30.73 24.76
CA GLY A 428 -12.89 29.61 25.15
C GLY A 428 -12.84 28.45 24.14
N ALA A 429 -13.70 28.43 23.12
CA ALA A 429 -13.77 27.37 22.13
C ALA A 429 -12.54 27.38 21.20
N LYS A 430 -12.07 26.20 20.79
CA LYS A 430 -10.90 26.06 19.90
C LYS A 430 -11.15 25.06 18.78
N ILE A 431 -10.78 25.47 17.56
CA ILE A 431 -10.83 24.66 16.35
C ILE A 431 -9.39 24.43 15.88
N LYS A 432 -8.94 23.17 15.82
CA LYS A 432 -7.59 22.80 15.37
C LYS A 432 -7.67 21.95 14.11
N ILE A 433 -7.05 22.40 13.02
CA ILE A 433 -7.04 21.71 11.73
C ILE A 433 -5.60 21.34 11.38
N ASN A 434 -5.29 20.05 11.45
CA ASN A 434 -3.97 19.50 11.16
C ASN A 434 -3.95 18.94 9.73
N ASN A 435 -2.99 19.38 8.90
CA ASN A 435 -2.72 18.80 7.58
C ASN A 435 -3.92 18.73 6.61
N GLY A 436 -4.73 19.80 6.52
CA GLY A 436 -5.81 19.86 5.53
C GLY A 436 -6.64 21.14 5.57
N ILE A 437 -7.90 21.04 5.17
CA ILE A 437 -8.86 22.15 5.13
C ILE A 437 -10.24 21.72 5.65
N LEU A 438 -10.87 22.58 6.45
CA LEU A 438 -12.27 22.44 6.85
C LEU A 438 -13.14 23.33 5.97
N ASN A 439 -14.10 22.75 5.25
CA ASN A 439 -15.09 23.50 4.48
C ASN A 439 -16.46 23.42 5.17
N ILE A 440 -17.10 24.57 5.42
CA ILE A 440 -18.42 24.64 6.07
C ILE A 440 -19.44 25.23 5.11
N GLY A 441 -20.56 24.54 4.91
CA GLY A 441 -21.68 24.99 4.10
C GLY A 441 -21.49 24.79 2.60
N VAL A 442 -20.77 23.74 2.18
CA VAL A 442 -20.53 23.46 0.75
C VAL A 442 -21.86 23.17 0.03
N LYS A 443 -22.08 23.84 -1.11
CA LYS A 443 -23.35 23.77 -1.87
C LYS A 443 -23.18 23.11 -3.22
N LYS A 444 -24.10 22.20 -3.57
CA LYS A 444 -24.27 21.72 -4.96
C LYS A 444 -25.06 22.73 -5.80
N ASN A 445 -26.18 23.22 -5.27
CA ASN A 445 -26.95 24.30 -5.88
C ASN A 445 -26.45 25.65 -5.36
N ARG A 446 -25.77 26.42 -6.21
CA ARG A 446 -25.17 27.72 -5.85
C ARG A 446 -26.19 28.76 -5.36
N LYS A 447 -27.47 28.65 -5.76
CA LYS A 447 -28.55 29.57 -5.36
C LYS A 447 -29.24 29.17 -4.04
N SER A 448 -28.91 28.01 -3.47
CA SER A 448 -29.54 27.55 -2.23
C SER A 448 -29.23 28.49 -1.06
N LYS A 449 -30.27 28.87 -0.33
CA LYS A 449 -30.18 29.71 0.89
C LYS A 449 -30.26 28.91 2.19
N VAL A 450 -30.32 27.57 2.09
CA VAL A 450 -30.39 26.69 3.26
C VAL A 450 -29.16 26.92 4.14
N GLU A 451 -29.41 27.09 5.43
CA GLU A 451 -28.41 27.43 6.43
C GLU A 451 -27.51 26.23 6.80
N THR A 452 -26.31 26.49 7.31
CA THR A 452 -25.45 25.51 7.99
C THR A 452 -24.99 26.12 9.30
N ARG A 453 -25.11 25.37 10.40
CA ARG A 453 -24.91 25.88 11.75
C ARG A 453 -23.72 25.22 12.41
N LEU A 454 -22.93 26.01 13.13
CA LEU A 454 -21.86 25.55 14.01
C LEU A 454 -21.97 26.29 15.34
N PHE A 455 -22.19 25.56 16.41
CA PHE A 455 -22.22 26.06 17.79
C PHE A 455 -21.11 25.40 18.60
N MET A 456 -20.31 26.20 19.32
CA MET A 456 -19.28 25.69 20.24
C MET A 456 -19.29 26.48 21.55
N ASP A 457 -19.46 25.77 22.66
CA ASP A 457 -19.57 26.34 24.00
C ASP A 457 -18.20 26.47 24.70
N THR A 458 -18.21 26.77 25.99
CA THR A 458 -17.04 27.00 26.85
C THR A 458 -16.08 25.81 26.81
N ASN A 459 -14.81 26.08 26.47
CA ASN A 459 -13.73 25.08 26.32
C ASN A 459 -14.01 23.96 25.31
N ALA A 460 -15.03 24.09 24.45
CA ALA A 460 -15.32 23.12 23.40
C ALA A 460 -14.15 23.00 22.41
N ARG A 461 -13.83 21.77 22.00
CA ARG A 461 -12.72 21.47 21.11
C ARG A 461 -13.21 20.77 19.84
N LEU A 462 -12.88 21.33 18.68
CA LEU A 462 -13.09 20.72 17.37
C LEU A 462 -11.73 20.43 16.72
N ASN A 463 -11.39 19.16 16.61
CA ASN A 463 -10.13 18.69 16.04
C ASN A 463 -10.38 18.06 14.66
N ILE A 464 -9.77 18.61 13.61
CA ILE A 464 -9.81 18.07 12.25
C ILE A 464 -8.44 17.50 11.89
N LYS A 465 -8.40 16.23 11.48
CA LYS A 465 -7.20 15.54 10.98
C LYS A 465 -7.37 15.30 9.48
N GLY A 466 -6.69 16.08 8.64
CA GLY A 466 -6.86 16.04 7.18
C GLY A 466 -7.87 17.05 6.66
N SER A 467 -8.49 16.76 5.51
CA SER A 467 -9.50 17.64 4.89
C SER A 467 -10.90 17.07 5.08
N ARG A 468 -11.84 17.92 5.50
CA ARG A 468 -13.25 17.54 5.70
C ARG A 468 -14.18 18.65 5.25
N SER A 469 -15.33 18.25 4.70
CA SER A 469 -16.36 19.17 4.22
C SER A 469 -17.71 18.86 4.85
N PHE A 470 -18.32 19.87 5.46
CA PHE A 470 -19.74 19.88 5.81
C PHE A 470 -20.53 20.52 4.67
N MET A 471 -21.46 19.77 4.10
CA MET A 471 -22.37 20.30 3.09
C MET A 471 -23.49 21.13 3.74
N TYR A 472 -24.24 21.85 2.91
CA TYR A 472 -25.39 22.65 3.34
C TYR A 472 -26.40 21.85 4.20
N ASN A 473 -27.20 22.55 5.01
CA ASN A 473 -28.16 21.95 5.94
C ASN A 473 -27.54 21.18 7.12
N SER A 474 -26.22 21.27 7.35
CA SER A 474 -25.60 20.61 8.49
C SER A 474 -25.73 21.45 9.77
N ASP A 475 -25.84 20.80 10.92
CA ASP A 475 -25.89 21.41 12.25
C ASP A 475 -24.92 20.69 13.19
N ILE A 476 -23.90 21.41 13.65
CA ILE A 476 -22.83 20.84 14.47
C ILE A 476 -22.79 21.59 15.80
N GLN A 477 -23.07 20.89 16.88
CA GLN A 477 -23.10 21.45 18.24
C GLN A 477 -22.06 20.74 19.11
N VAL A 478 -21.15 21.51 19.70
CA VAL A 478 -20.11 21.02 20.63
C VAL A 478 -20.29 21.75 21.96
N PHE A 479 -20.80 21.06 22.97
CA PHE A 479 -21.11 21.63 24.27
C PHE A 479 -19.86 21.81 25.16
N LYS A 480 -20.11 22.35 26.36
CA LYS A 480 -19.09 22.70 27.34
C LYS A 480 -18.14 21.53 27.62
N ASP A 481 -16.83 21.82 27.56
CA ASP A 481 -15.71 20.90 27.80
C ASP A 481 -15.64 19.67 26.86
N ALA A 482 -16.54 19.55 25.88
CA ALA A 482 -16.62 18.41 24.97
C ALA A 482 -15.56 18.43 23.85
N GLU A 483 -15.25 17.24 23.31
CA GLU A 483 -14.30 17.08 22.21
C GLU A 483 -14.92 16.39 20.99
N LEU A 484 -14.99 17.11 19.87
CA LEU A 484 -15.34 16.57 18.56
C LEU A 484 -14.06 16.39 17.72
N SER A 485 -13.71 15.15 17.39
CA SER A 485 -12.54 14.83 16.56
C SER A 485 -12.99 14.17 15.25
N LEU A 486 -12.55 14.71 14.11
CA LEU A 486 -12.95 14.24 12.79
C LEU A 486 -11.71 14.03 11.89
N GLY A 487 -11.59 12.85 11.30
CA GLY A 487 -10.61 12.54 10.25
C GLY A 487 -10.96 13.12 8.89
N SER A 488 -10.23 12.75 7.84
CA SER A 488 -10.60 13.11 6.46
C SER A 488 -11.94 12.48 6.07
N GLY A 489 -12.57 13.00 5.02
CA GLY A 489 -13.81 12.45 4.47
C GLY A 489 -14.79 13.52 4.04
N ASN A 490 -15.94 13.08 3.53
CA ASN A 490 -17.01 13.95 3.07
C ASN A 490 -18.34 13.60 3.73
N CYS A 491 -19.13 14.64 4.00
CA CYS A 491 -20.48 14.50 4.51
C CYS A 491 -21.43 15.10 3.48
N ASN A 492 -22.55 14.43 3.19
CA ASN A 492 -23.60 14.99 2.36
C ASN A 492 -24.43 16.01 3.16
N SER A 493 -25.47 16.58 2.55
CA SER A 493 -26.31 17.58 3.21
C SER A 493 -27.05 16.99 4.42
N GLY A 494 -27.28 17.81 5.44
CA GLY A 494 -28.17 17.44 6.54
C GLY A 494 -27.50 16.76 7.73
N LEU A 495 -26.16 16.69 7.79
CA LEU A 495 -25.46 16.10 8.93
C LEU A 495 -25.81 16.84 10.23
N GLN A 496 -26.31 16.13 11.24
CA GLN A 496 -26.57 16.64 12.58
C GLN A 496 -25.61 15.96 13.56
N ILE A 497 -24.78 16.75 14.25
CA ILE A 497 -23.88 16.27 15.32
C ILE A 497 -24.19 17.01 16.60
N VAL A 498 -24.41 16.25 17.67
CA VAL A 498 -24.65 16.76 19.02
C VAL A 498 -23.62 16.13 19.96
N CYS A 499 -22.53 16.86 20.24
CA CYS A 499 -21.38 16.39 21.03
C CYS A 499 -21.36 17.06 22.41
N ALA A 500 -21.58 16.28 23.47
CA ALA A 500 -21.56 16.75 24.87
C ALA A 500 -20.45 16.14 25.72
N GLU A 501 -19.79 15.09 25.24
CA GLU A 501 -18.65 14.46 25.91
C GLU A 501 -17.52 14.27 24.91
N LYS A 502 -17.68 13.30 23.99
CA LYS A 502 -16.68 12.98 22.98
C LYS A 502 -17.29 12.23 21.81
N ILE A 503 -17.11 12.78 20.62
CA ILE A 503 -17.41 12.10 19.35
C ILE A 503 -16.13 12.06 18.52
N SER A 504 -15.74 10.86 18.10
CA SER A 504 -14.58 10.64 17.24
C SER A 504 -14.99 9.94 15.96
N ILE A 505 -14.72 10.55 14.81
CA ILE A 505 -14.94 9.95 13.49
C ILE A 505 -13.59 9.81 12.79
N GLY A 506 -13.30 8.60 12.33
CA GLY A 506 -12.08 8.22 11.63
C GLY A 506 -11.86 8.91 10.29
N LYS A 507 -10.72 8.61 9.66
CA LYS A 507 -10.37 9.11 8.33
C LYS A 507 -11.13 8.37 7.23
N GLU A 508 -11.23 8.99 6.06
CA GLU A 508 -11.91 8.45 4.88
C GLU A 508 -13.31 7.88 5.19
N THR A 509 -14.01 8.49 6.14
CA THR A 509 -15.37 8.11 6.51
C THR A 509 -16.36 8.98 5.75
N TYR A 510 -17.29 8.35 5.05
CA TYR A 510 -18.27 9.01 4.20
C TYR A 510 -19.65 8.96 4.82
N ILE A 511 -20.29 10.12 4.91
CA ILE A 511 -21.57 10.27 5.59
C ILE A 511 -22.63 10.69 4.57
N GLY A 512 -23.72 9.90 4.52
CA GLY A 512 -24.90 10.11 3.69
C GLY A 512 -25.68 11.35 4.05
N ARG A 513 -26.88 11.49 3.49
CA ARG A 513 -27.76 12.64 3.78
C ARG A 513 -28.46 12.45 5.13
N ASP A 514 -28.70 13.56 5.82
CA ASP A 514 -29.61 13.63 6.97
C ASP A 514 -29.25 12.62 8.10
N VAL A 515 -27.96 12.41 8.32
CA VAL A 515 -27.42 11.53 9.36
C VAL A 515 -27.35 12.26 10.70
N TRP A 516 -27.77 11.58 11.76
CA TRP A 516 -27.73 12.07 13.14
C TRP A 516 -26.70 11.31 13.96
N ILE A 517 -25.81 12.03 14.65
CA ILE A 517 -24.80 11.45 15.54
C ILE A 517 -24.85 12.20 16.88
N ARG A 518 -25.09 11.46 17.96
CA ARG A 518 -25.18 12.06 19.30
C ARG A 518 -24.56 11.16 20.36
N ASP A 519 -23.80 11.76 21.27
CA ASP A 519 -23.17 11.09 22.42
C ASP A 519 -23.94 11.31 23.74
N ASN A 520 -25.11 11.91 23.67
CA ASN A 520 -25.91 12.26 24.85
C ASN A 520 -27.41 12.25 24.56
N ASN A 521 -28.23 12.28 25.61
CA ASN A 521 -29.70 12.29 25.53
C ASN A 521 -30.35 13.67 25.77
N GLY A 522 -29.63 14.78 25.53
CA GLY A 522 -30.22 16.12 25.46
C GLY A 522 -30.56 16.75 26.82
N GLY A 523 -29.90 16.32 27.90
CA GLY A 523 -30.10 16.89 29.24
C GLY A 523 -31.36 16.40 29.97
N HIS A 524 -32.11 15.47 29.39
CA HIS A 524 -33.23 14.83 30.05
C HIS A 524 -32.73 13.73 30.98
N THR A 525 -32.96 13.89 32.28
CA THR A 525 -32.56 12.90 33.29
C THR A 525 -33.51 11.71 33.25
N ILE A 526 -32.97 10.52 32.99
CA ILE A 526 -33.71 9.26 33.11
C ILE A 526 -33.32 8.63 34.43
N VAL A 527 -34.29 8.43 35.32
CA VAL A 527 -34.09 7.82 36.63
C VAL A 527 -34.10 6.30 36.48
N GLN A 528 -32.94 5.72 36.18
CA GLN A 528 -32.73 4.28 36.07
C GLN A 528 -31.33 3.93 36.57
N ALA A 529 -31.21 2.85 37.35
CA ALA A 529 -29.91 2.40 37.86
C ALA A 529 -28.95 2.09 36.71
N GLY A 530 -27.73 2.64 36.77
CA GLY A 530 -26.69 2.46 35.74
C GLY A 530 -26.88 3.30 34.47
N TYR A 531 -27.91 4.15 34.38
CA TYR A 531 -28.09 5.03 33.23
C TYR A 531 -27.10 6.19 33.24
N THR A 532 -26.38 6.38 32.14
CA THR A 532 -25.53 7.55 31.91
C THR A 532 -26.19 8.52 30.92
N ASN A 533 -26.10 9.82 31.18
CA ASN A 533 -26.68 10.83 30.26
C ASN A 533 -25.86 11.03 28.98
N SER A 534 -24.55 10.79 29.06
CA SER A 534 -23.61 10.78 27.94
C SER A 534 -22.79 9.49 27.91
N ALA A 535 -22.33 9.13 26.73
CA ALA A 535 -21.30 8.12 26.51
C ALA A 535 -20.67 8.34 25.13
N PRO A 536 -19.34 8.20 25.00
CA PRO A 536 -18.63 8.59 23.79
C PRO A 536 -19.09 7.78 22.57
N VAL A 537 -19.06 8.42 21.40
CA VAL A 537 -19.32 7.77 20.11
C VAL A 537 -18.02 7.69 19.32
N ILE A 538 -17.68 6.49 18.86
CA ILE A 538 -16.44 6.22 18.11
C ILE A 538 -16.82 5.58 16.78
N ILE A 539 -16.51 6.25 15.68
CA ILE A 539 -16.65 5.71 14.32
C ILE A 539 -15.25 5.52 13.78
N GLY A 540 -14.88 4.28 13.44
CA GLY A 540 -13.57 3.90 12.93
C GLY A 540 -13.27 4.47 11.55
N ASP A 541 -12.07 4.18 11.05
CA ASP A 541 -11.65 4.64 9.73
C ASP A 541 -12.41 3.91 8.62
N PHE A 542 -12.51 4.54 7.44
CA PHE A 542 -13.11 3.94 6.24
C PHE A 542 -14.55 3.44 6.45
N CYS A 543 -15.37 4.13 7.24
CA CYS A 543 -16.78 3.74 7.39
C CYS A 543 -17.65 4.42 6.32
N TRP A 544 -18.74 3.78 5.92
CA TRP A 544 -19.81 4.41 5.16
C TRP A 544 -21.10 4.44 5.96
N ILE A 545 -21.56 5.64 6.28
CA ILE A 545 -22.82 5.85 6.99
C ILE A 545 -23.89 6.22 5.97
N GLY A 546 -24.87 5.33 5.76
CA GLY A 546 -25.98 5.53 4.83
C GLY A 546 -26.87 6.72 5.21
N SER A 547 -27.72 7.15 4.29
CA SER A 547 -28.64 8.27 4.54
C SER A 547 -29.65 7.96 5.64
N ASN A 548 -30.09 8.98 6.38
CA ASN A 548 -31.06 8.89 7.48
C ASN A 548 -30.66 7.92 8.60
N VAL A 549 -29.37 7.69 8.79
CA VAL A 549 -28.89 6.87 9.92
C VAL A 549 -28.86 7.71 11.19
N VAL A 550 -29.28 7.10 12.30
CA VAL A 550 -29.17 7.68 13.64
C VAL A 550 -28.16 6.86 14.45
N ILE A 551 -27.13 7.50 14.99
CA ILE A 551 -26.11 6.87 15.85
C ILE A 551 -26.26 7.42 17.26
N MET A 552 -26.54 6.51 18.20
CA MET A 552 -26.78 6.84 19.61
C MET A 552 -25.51 6.77 20.45
N LYS A 553 -25.60 7.33 21.66
CA LYS A 553 -24.49 7.41 22.62
C LYS A 553 -23.90 6.05 22.97
N GLY A 554 -22.60 6.01 23.23
CA GLY A 554 -21.88 4.81 23.67
C GLY A 554 -21.57 3.80 22.57
N VAL A 555 -21.91 4.11 21.31
CA VAL A 555 -21.67 3.22 20.17
C VAL A 555 -20.25 3.37 19.64
N THR A 556 -19.61 2.23 19.42
CA THR A 556 -18.39 2.07 18.61
C THR A 556 -18.72 1.34 17.31
N ILE A 557 -18.46 1.98 16.17
CA ILE A 557 -18.53 1.38 14.83
C ILE A 557 -17.10 1.07 14.40
N GLY A 558 -16.79 -0.20 14.20
CA GLY A 558 -15.47 -0.65 13.77
C GLY A 558 -15.13 -0.21 12.35
N GLU A 559 -13.83 -0.11 12.06
CA GLU A 559 -13.31 0.33 10.77
C GLU A 559 -13.87 -0.48 9.58
N GLY A 560 -13.97 0.16 8.41
CA GLY A 560 -14.43 -0.51 7.18
C GLY A 560 -15.90 -0.90 7.16
N SER A 561 -16.69 -0.53 8.18
CA SER A 561 -18.09 -0.92 8.30
C SER A 561 -19.03 -0.02 7.51
N VAL A 562 -20.14 -0.60 7.08
CA VAL A 562 -21.22 0.11 6.38
C VAL A 562 -22.48 0.05 7.23
N ILE A 563 -23.10 1.20 7.47
CA ILE A 563 -24.43 1.28 8.07
C ILE A 563 -25.43 1.59 6.97
N ALA A 564 -26.36 0.68 6.72
CA ALA A 564 -27.38 0.83 5.70
C ALA A 564 -28.32 2.01 6.02
N ALA A 565 -28.91 2.60 4.97
CA ALA A 565 -29.81 3.74 5.12
C ALA A 565 -31.02 3.45 6.03
N ASN A 566 -31.52 4.48 6.70
CA ASN A 566 -32.64 4.43 7.66
C ASN A 566 -32.41 3.51 8.88
N SER A 567 -31.16 3.29 9.28
CA SER A 567 -30.83 2.46 10.44
C SER A 567 -30.66 3.27 11.73
N VAL A 568 -30.96 2.68 12.88
CA VAL A 568 -30.73 3.27 14.21
C VAL A 568 -29.72 2.42 14.98
N VAL A 569 -28.51 2.94 15.13
CA VAL A 569 -27.40 2.23 15.77
C VAL A 569 -27.41 2.52 17.27
N THR A 570 -27.74 1.49 18.05
CA THR A 570 -27.83 1.55 19.52
C THR A 570 -26.83 0.63 20.22
N SER A 571 -26.08 -0.18 19.47
CA SER A 571 -25.05 -1.09 19.96
C SER A 571 -23.80 -1.04 19.08
N ASN A 572 -22.67 -1.52 19.60
CA ASN A 572 -21.42 -1.57 18.86
C ASN A 572 -21.53 -2.41 17.59
N ILE A 573 -20.88 -1.97 16.52
CA ILE A 573 -20.79 -2.67 15.25
C ILE A 573 -19.33 -3.14 15.06
N PRO A 574 -19.06 -4.45 14.89
CA PRO A 574 -17.72 -4.94 14.66
C PRO A 574 -17.10 -4.36 13.37
N PRO A 575 -15.76 -4.31 13.25
CA PRO A 575 -15.10 -3.92 12.00
C PRO A 575 -15.57 -4.74 10.79
N HIS A 576 -15.47 -4.16 9.59
CA HIS A 576 -15.79 -4.80 8.32
C HIS A 576 -17.19 -5.43 8.27
N SER A 577 -18.17 -4.80 8.92
CA SER A 577 -19.54 -5.30 9.00
C SER A 577 -20.51 -4.42 8.23
N LEU A 578 -21.53 -5.03 7.62
CA LEU A 578 -22.72 -4.35 7.13
C LEU A 578 -23.80 -4.47 8.19
N ALA A 579 -24.25 -3.35 8.74
CA ALA A 579 -25.36 -3.32 9.70
C ALA A 579 -26.57 -2.58 9.12
N SER A 580 -27.78 -3.07 9.45
CA SER A 580 -29.04 -2.49 8.97
C SER A 580 -30.16 -2.66 10.01
N GLY A 581 -31.12 -1.74 10.03
CA GLY A 581 -32.36 -1.86 10.81
C GLY A 581 -32.48 -0.87 11.97
N ASN A 582 -33.60 -0.97 12.69
CA ASN A 582 -33.89 -0.18 13.89
C ASN A 582 -34.44 -1.13 14.99
N PRO A 583 -33.60 -1.61 15.93
CA PRO A 583 -32.16 -1.33 16.05
C PRO A 583 -31.33 -1.97 14.92
N ALA A 584 -30.21 -1.36 14.59
CA ALA A 584 -29.30 -1.85 13.56
C ALA A 584 -28.61 -3.15 14.01
N GLN A 585 -28.71 -4.19 13.19
CA GLN A 585 -28.04 -5.48 13.42
C GLN A 585 -27.06 -5.78 12.30
N VAL A 586 -25.99 -6.49 12.61
CA VAL A 586 -25.03 -6.98 11.61
C VAL A 586 -25.74 -8.01 10.73
N ILE A 587 -25.83 -7.71 9.43
CA ILE A 587 -26.45 -8.59 8.42
C ILE A 587 -25.42 -9.24 7.50
N SER A 588 -24.18 -8.76 7.52
CA SER A 588 -23.06 -9.36 6.81
C SER A 588 -21.73 -8.98 7.47
N GLU A 589 -20.79 -9.91 7.49
CA GLU A 589 -19.45 -9.74 8.03
C GLU A 589 -18.40 -9.86 6.92
N ASN A 590 -17.18 -9.39 7.19
CA ASN A 590 -16.05 -9.42 6.24
C ASN A 590 -16.35 -8.68 4.93
N ILE A 591 -17.14 -7.62 5.00
CA ILE A 591 -17.42 -6.78 3.85
C ILE A 591 -16.23 -5.88 3.52
N THR A 592 -16.14 -5.49 2.25
CA THR A 592 -15.23 -4.44 1.80
C THR A 592 -16.03 -3.50 0.91
N TRP A 593 -16.11 -2.23 1.28
CA TRP A 593 -16.73 -1.20 0.45
C TRP A 593 -15.65 -0.26 -0.09
N VAL A 594 -15.86 0.25 -1.29
CA VAL A 594 -14.90 1.09 -2.02
C VAL A 594 -15.62 2.33 -2.51
N HIS A 595 -15.06 3.52 -2.25
CA HIS A 595 -15.52 4.82 -2.75
C HIS A 595 -14.71 5.27 -3.96
#